data_AF-A0AAN6KVL5-F1
#
_entry.id   AF-A0AAN6KVL5-F1
#
_cell.length_a   1.000
_cell.length_b   1.000
_cell.length_c   1.000
_cell.angle_alpha   90.00
_cell.angle_beta   90.00
_cell.angle_gamma   90.00
#
_symmetry.space_group_name_H-M   'P 1'
#
loop_
_entity.id
_entity.type
_entity.pdbx_description
1 polymer ?
#
loop_
_entity_poly.entity_id
_entity_poly.type
_entity_poly.pdbx_seq_one_letter_code
_entity_poly.pdbx_strand_id
1 'polypeptide(L)'
;MADQSLYTKLTTTAEDFVLALSPKEPGSNQSDDERFLSHIAPNYTHSWGHKFFVGTSPGVQGSVDGPEFLSRMNRLAGKMQTWYIEITETCVDVEKKSAALKADFHMTIAGHEPVLNEIVWWLKMDGSGEKVVDSCEYIDPVASSHMIEQMKGGNQQETTPVHGLSATDVQKLSETCPYSHFRVGCSILLANGTIVQGANVENAAYPVTTCAERVAMATAVVQGAKKGHIRAVAVATDISPPASPCGMCRQFLREFCELDMPIFMFDKDGKSTVMTLEELLPMSFGPESLLSTEDVQHGLHQ
;
A
#
# COMPACT_ATOMS: atom_id res chain seq x y z
N MET A 1 29.29 -1.73 28.42
CA MET A 1 29.10 -3.15 28.81
C MET A 1 27.64 -3.48 29.11
N ALA A 2 26.96 -2.80 30.05
CA ALA A 2 25.53 -3.05 30.32
C ALA A 2 24.62 -2.81 29.11
N ASP A 3 24.85 -1.71 28.38
CA ASP A 3 24.08 -1.33 27.19
C ASP A 3 24.23 -2.34 26.03
N GLN A 4 25.45 -2.86 25.83
CA GLN A 4 25.75 -3.87 24.81
C GLN A 4 25.12 -5.24 25.14
N SER A 5 25.06 -5.61 26.43
CA SER A 5 24.39 -6.83 26.86
C SER A 5 22.87 -6.75 26.66
N LEU A 6 22.27 -5.58 26.87
CA LEU A 6 20.85 -5.38 26.65
C LEU A 6 20.54 -5.32 25.15
N TYR A 7 21.34 -4.63 24.34
CA TYR A 7 21.23 -4.63 22.89
C TYR A 7 21.18 -6.05 22.34
N THR A 8 22.17 -6.90 22.66
CA THR A 8 22.19 -8.30 22.19
C THR A 8 20.94 -9.07 22.61
N LYS A 9 20.49 -8.89 23.85
CA LYS A 9 19.26 -9.55 24.35
C LYS A 9 18.03 -9.12 23.57
N LEU A 10 17.87 -7.82 23.31
CA LEU A 10 16.74 -7.27 22.55
C LEU A 10 16.77 -7.74 21.09
N THR A 11 17.95 -7.77 20.46
CA THR A 11 18.13 -8.32 19.11
C THR A 11 17.70 -9.78 19.06
N THR A 12 18.24 -10.63 19.93
CA THR A 12 17.90 -12.06 19.97
C THR A 12 16.41 -12.29 20.22
N THR A 13 15.82 -11.58 21.19
CA THR A 13 14.38 -11.72 21.49
C THR A 13 13.50 -11.32 20.31
N ALA A 14 13.87 -10.25 19.60
CA ALA A 14 13.15 -9.77 18.43
C ALA A 14 13.24 -10.76 17.25
N GLU A 15 14.45 -11.25 16.96
CA GLU A 15 14.67 -12.21 15.88
C GLU A 15 14.03 -13.56 16.17
N ASP A 16 14.18 -14.08 17.40
CA ASP A 16 13.57 -15.34 17.80
C ASP A 16 12.04 -15.28 17.75
N PHE A 17 11.44 -14.15 18.15
CA PHE A 17 9.99 -13.93 18.04
C PHE A 17 9.51 -14.04 16.59
N VAL A 18 10.17 -13.37 15.65
CA VAL A 18 9.78 -13.41 14.22
C VAL A 18 10.04 -14.81 13.64
N LEU A 19 11.19 -15.42 13.94
CA LEU A 19 11.52 -16.76 13.44
C LEU A 19 10.64 -17.86 14.04
N ALA A 20 10.04 -17.65 15.21
CA ALA A 20 9.08 -18.57 15.80
C ALA A 20 7.79 -18.73 14.98
N LEU A 21 7.52 -17.83 14.03
CA LEU A 21 6.40 -17.94 13.08
C LEU A 21 6.71 -18.84 11.88
N SER A 22 7.95 -19.32 11.74
CA SER A 22 8.29 -20.38 10.79
C SER A 22 7.76 -21.74 11.26
N PRO A 23 7.63 -22.73 10.36
CA PRO A 23 7.21 -24.08 10.76
C PRO A 23 8.17 -24.69 11.78
N LYS A 24 7.63 -25.62 12.58
CA LYS A 24 8.37 -26.40 13.58
C LYS A 24 9.57 -27.13 12.98
N GLU A 25 9.39 -27.69 11.79
CA GLU A 25 10.45 -28.32 11.02
C GLU A 25 10.52 -27.72 9.60
N PRO A 26 11.71 -27.42 9.07
CA PRO A 26 11.86 -26.90 7.71
C PRO A 26 11.17 -27.79 6.68
N GLY A 27 10.35 -27.18 5.81
CA GLY A 27 9.60 -27.89 4.77
C GLY A 27 8.32 -28.60 5.27
N SER A 28 8.00 -28.49 6.56
CA SER A 28 6.69 -28.91 7.08
C SER A 28 5.66 -27.79 6.98
N ASN A 29 4.39 -28.15 7.18
CA ASN A 29 3.29 -27.22 7.34
C ASN A 29 2.74 -27.17 8.78
N GLN A 30 3.56 -27.55 9.76
CA GLN A 30 3.15 -27.54 11.16
C GLN A 30 3.74 -26.33 11.86
N SER A 31 2.89 -25.45 12.37
CA SER A 31 3.30 -24.33 13.23
C SER A 31 3.87 -24.82 14.57
N ASP A 32 4.73 -24.01 15.17
CA ASP A 32 5.23 -24.22 16.54
C ASP A 32 4.62 -23.20 17.51
N ASP A 33 3.35 -23.41 17.84
CA ASP A 33 2.57 -22.51 18.70
C ASP A 33 3.22 -22.32 20.08
N GLU A 34 3.79 -23.39 20.65
CA GLU A 34 4.47 -23.34 21.95
C GLU A 34 5.70 -22.44 21.90
N ARG A 35 6.50 -22.56 20.83
CA ARG A 35 7.66 -21.69 20.62
C ARG A 35 7.23 -20.23 20.52
N PHE A 36 6.24 -19.90 19.69
CA PHE A 36 5.75 -18.53 19.57
C PHE A 36 5.24 -17.97 20.91
N LEU A 37 4.36 -18.72 21.60
CA LEU A 37 3.80 -18.30 22.89
C LEU A 37 4.90 -18.12 23.95
N SER A 38 6.00 -18.85 23.85
CA SER A 38 7.13 -18.68 24.76
C SER A 38 7.84 -17.34 24.59
N HIS A 39 7.72 -16.63 23.47
CA HIS A 39 8.39 -15.34 23.23
C HIS A 39 7.56 -14.11 23.59
N ILE A 40 6.26 -14.27 23.88
CA ILE A 40 5.36 -13.15 24.18
C ILE A 40 5.12 -12.98 25.68
N ALA A 41 4.80 -11.76 26.08
CA ALA A 41 4.39 -11.44 27.45
C ALA A 41 2.92 -11.81 27.69
N PRO A 42 2.47 -12.00 28.95
CA PRO A 42 1.07 -12.32 29.26
C PRO A 42 0.05 -11.29 28.76
N ASN A 43 0.46 -10.02 28.64
CA ASN A 43 -0.36 -8.90 28.18
C ASN A 43 -0.09 -8.53 26.71
N TYR A 44 0.48 -9.45 25.94
CA TYR A 44 0.87 -9.20 24.56
C TYR A 44 -0.30 -8.82 23.65
N THR A 45 -0.05 -7.85 22.77
CA THR A 45 -0.95 -7.47 21.69
C THR A 45 -0.26 -7.56 20.34
N HIS A 46 -1.01 -7.98 19.33
CA HIS A 46 -0.61 -7.90 17.93
C HIS A 46 -1.53 -6.92 17.20
N SER A 47 -0.98 -6.21 16.22
CA SER A 47 -1.71 -5.30 15.35
C SER A 47 -1.11 -5.32 13.96
N TRP A 48 -1.82 -4.71 13.02
CA TRP A 48 -1.35 -4.53 11.66
C TRP A 48 -1.21 -3.06 11.34
N GLY A 49 -0.26 -2.76 10.45
CA GLY A 49 0.03 -1.42 9.98
C GLY A 49 -1.20 -0.73 9.37
N HIS A 50 -1.04 0.55 9.03
CA HIS A 50 -2.13 1.32 8.46
C HIS A 50 -2.72 0.62 7.22
N LYS A 51 -4.05 0.68 7.03
CA LYS A 51 -4.77 -0.07 5.97
C LYS A 51 -4.18 0.01 4.56
N PHE A 52 -3.52 1.13 4.22
CA PHE A 52 -2.84 1.31 2.92
C PHE A 52 -1.58 0.44 2.73
N PHE A 53 -1.05 -0.11 3.83
CA PHE A 53 0.12 -0.99 3.87
C PHE A 53 -0.22 -2.44 4.21
N VAL A 54 -1.50 -2.82 4.38
CA VAL A 54 -1.85 -4.20 4.84
C VAL A 54 -3.08 -4.79 4.14
N GLY A 55 -3.75 -4.07 3.24
CA GLY A 55 -4.79 -4.68 2.40
C GLY A 55 -5.58 -3.74 1.49
N THR A 56 -6.08 -4.31 0.39
CA THR A 56 -6.96 -3.66 -0.61
C THR A 56 -8.45 -3.84 -0.31
N SER A 57 -8.79 -4.55 0.78
CA SER A 57 -10.14 -4.77 1.32
C SER A 57 -10.05 -5.04 2.84
N PRO A 58 -11.15 -4.89 3.62
CA PRO A 58 -11.10 -4.87 5.09
C PRO A 58 -10.87 -6.29 5.65
N GLY A 59 -9.65 -6.79 5.56
CA GLY A 59 -9.29 -8.12 6.08
C GLY A 59 -8.52 -8.07 7.40
N VAL A 60 -7.76 -7.00 7.63
CA VAL A 60 -6.73 -7.00 8.66
C VAL A 60 -6.61 -5.60 9.28
N GLN A 61 -7.39 -5.34 10.34
CA GLN A 61 -7.37 -4.09 11.10
C GLN A 61 -7.63 -4.37 12.58
N GLY A 62 -7.20 -3.44 13.43
CA GLY A 62 -7.36 -3.53 14.87
C GLY A 62 -6.23 -4.30 15.53
N SER A 63 -6.47 -4.75 16.75
CA SER A 63 -5.50 -5.49 17.56
C SER A 63 -6.15 -6.76 18.11
N VAL A 64 -5.34 -7.80 18.26
CA VAL A 64 -5.72 -9.12 18.79
C VAL A 64 -4.69 -9.58 19.83
N ASP A 65 -5.06 -10.58 20.62
CA ASP A 65 -4.11 -11.25 21.51
C ASP A 65 -3.29 -12.33 20.79
N GLY A 66 -2.30 -12.89 21.47
CA GLY A 66 -1.42 -13.94 20.93
C GLY A 66 -2.16 -15.18 20.43
N PRO A 67 -3.08 -15.78 21.22
CA PRO A 67 -3.86 -16.94 20.78
C PRO A 67 -4.72 -16.68 19.53
N GLU A 68 -5.42 -15.55 19.43
CA GLU A 68 -6.21 -15.19 18.25
C GLU A 68 -5.30 -14.95 17.03
N PHE A 69 -4.15 -14.30 17.22
CA PHE A 69 -3.15 -14.15 16.15
C PHE A 69 -2.66 -15.51 15.63
N LEU A 70 -2.25 -16.41 16.53
CA LEU A 70 -1.86 -17.78 16.15
C LEU A 70 -2.97 -18.55 15.45
N SER A 71 -4.22 -18.41 15.92
CA SER A 71 -5.37 -19.05 15.27
C SER A 71 -5.52 -18.61 13.80
N ARG A 72 -5.19 -17.37 13.47
CA ARG A 72 -5.20 -16.86 12.09
C ARG A 72 -4.02 -17.40 11.29
N MET A 73 -2.82 -17.40 11.86
CA MET A 73 -1.63 -17.98 11.24
C MET A 73 -1.82 -19.46 10.93
N ASN A 74 -2.38 -20.24 11.87
CA ASN A 74 -2.61 -21.67 11.69
C ASN A 74 -3.65 -21.99 10.60
N ARG A 75 -4.66 -21.12 10.44
CA ARG A 75 -5.60 -21.22 9.31
C ARG A 75 -4.94 -20.99 7.96
N LEU A 76 -3.92 -20.13 7.92
CA LEU A 76 -3.16 -19.83 6.72
C LEU A 76 -2.15 -20.94 6.40
N ALA A 77 -1.36 -21.33 7.40
CA ALA A 77 -0.44 -22.45 7.42
C ALA A 77 -1.07 -23.75 6.86
N GLY A 78 -2.27 -24.09 7.29
CA GLY A 78 -2.97 -25.30 6.82
C GLY A 78 -3.32 -25.31 5.32
N LYS A 79 -3.18 -24.18 4.62
CA LYS A 79 -3.40 -24.06 3.17
C LYS A 79 -2.09 -24.04 2.36
N MET A 80 -0.94 -23.91 3.02
CA MET A 80 0.36 -23.84 2.39
C MET A 80 1.00 -25.22 2.33
N GLN A 81 1.75 -25.49 1.26
CA GLN A 81 2.60 -26.65 1.12
C GLN A 81 3.88 -26.48 1.95
N THR A 82 4.54 -25.33 1.80
CA THR A 82 5.72 -24.94 2.58
C THR A 82 5.69 -23.43 2.84
N TRP A 83 6.29 -23.00 3.95
CA TRP A 83 6.60 -21.60 4.21
C TRP A 83 7.77 -21.48 5.17
N TYR A 84 8.42 -20.32 5.19
CA TYR A 84 9.40 -19.95 6.20
C TYR A 84 9.66 -18.44 6.14
N ILE A 85 10.23 -17.91 7.21
CA ILE A 85 10.62 -16.50 7.29
C ILE A 85 12.14 -16.41 7.34
N GLU A 86 12.71 -15.51 6.55
CA GLU A 86 14.12 -15.14 6.58
C GLU A 86 14.26 -13.67 6.99
N ILE A 87 14.99 -13.37 8.06
CA ILE A 87 15.21 -11.99 8.50
C ILE A 87 16.36 -11.40 7.67
N THR A 88 16.10 -10.25 7.05
CA THR A 88 17.08 -9.58 6.17
C THR A 88 17.76 -8.41 6.87
N GLU A 89 17.02 -7.68 7.71
CA GLU A 89 17.57 -6.53 8.46
C GLU A 89 16.94 -6.44 9.85
N THR A 90 17.75 -6.09 10.85
CA THR A 90 17.31 -5.86 12.23
C THR A 90 17.84 -4.52 12.74
N CYS A 91 16.96 -3.69 13.29
CA CYS A 91 17.30 -2.45 13.98
C CYS A 91 16.73 -2.47 15.40
N VAL A 92 17.53 -2.10 16.40
CA VAL A 92 17.13 -2.11 17.81
C VAL A 92 17.35 -0.74 18.44
N ASP A 93 16.32 -0.27 19.15
CA ASP A 93 16.37 0.90 20.03
C ASP A 93 16.37 0.40 21.49
N VAL A 94 17.54 0.49 22.14
CA VAL A 94 17.76 -0.02 23.50
C VAL A 94 17.02 0.79 24.54
N GLU A 95 16.94 2.11 24.35
CA GLU A 95 16.29 3.03 25.29
C GLU A 95 14.79 2.76 25.33
N LYS A 96 14.18 2.64 24.15
CA LYS A 96 12.75 2.34 24.00
C LYS A 96 12.41 0.86 24.15
N LYS A 97 13.42 -0.02 24.19
CA LYS A 97 13.25 -1.49 24.19
C LYS A 97 12.35 -1.94 23.05
N SER A 98 12.65 -1.45 21.86
CA SER A 98 11.89 -1.75 20.65
C SER A 98 12.81 -2.20 19.53
N ALA A 99 12.26 -2.97 18.60
CA ALA A 99 12.97 -3.40 17.42
C ALA A 99 12.11 -3.18 16.16
N ALA A 100 12.78 -2.91 15.04
CA ALA A 100 12.20 -3.00 13.72
C ALA A 100 12.95 -4.08 12.93
N LEU A 101 12.22 -4.99 12.30
CA LEU A 101 12.80 -6.07 11.51
C LEU A 101 12.20 -6.07 10.13
N LYS A 102 13.04 -6.25 9.13
CA LYS A 102 12.63 -6.58 7.76
C LYS A 102 12.84 -8.07 7.56
N ALA A 103 11.82 -8.75 7.04
CA ALA A 103 11.87 -10.17 6.81
C ALA A 103 11.13 -10.57 5.53
N ASP A 104 11.64 -11.62 4.91
CA ASP A 104 11.13 -12.23 3.70
C ASP A 104 10.28 -13.43 4.10
N PHE A 105 8.99 -13.38 3.80
CA PHE A 105 8.07 -14.48 4.05
C PHE A 105 7.86 -15.28 2.77
N HIS A 106 8.47 -16.46 2.74
CA HIS A 106 8.39 -17.38 1.61
C HIS A 106 7.20 -18.31 1.81
N MET A 107 6.34 -18.42 0.81
CA MET A 107 5.11 -19.20 0.88
C MET A 107 4.92 -19.98 -0.42
N THR A 108 4.59 -21.26 -0.33
CA THR A 108 4.29 -22.08 -1.51
C THR A 108 2.93 -22.75 -1.34
N ILE A 109 2.06 -22.63 -2.33
CA ILE A 109 0.79 -23.36 -2.41
C ILE A 109 0.98 -24.54 -3.36
N ALA A 110 0.42 -25.70 -3.02
CA ALA A 110 0.58 -26.91 -3.81
C ALA A 110 0.08 -26.71 -5.25
N GLY A 111 0.98 -26.92 -6.23
CA GLY A 111 0.67 -26.73 -7.66
C GLY A 111 0.84 -25.29 -8.17
N HIS A 112 1.37 -24.37 -7.35
CA HIS A 112 1.63 -22.98 -7.73
C HIS A 112 3.10 -22.60 -7.50
N GLU A 113 3.53 -21.51 -8.13
CA GLU A 113 4.87 -20.94 -7.93
C GLU A 113 4.98 -20.31 -6.52
N PRO A 114 6.18 -20.32 -5.90
CA PRO A 114 6.41 -19.67 -4.63
C PRO A 114 6.11 -18.17 -4.67
N VAL A 115 5.50 -17.67 -3.60
CA VAL A 115 5.24 -16.24 -3.37
C VAL A 115 6.18 -15.75 -2.29
N LEU A 116 6.88 -14.67 -2.58
CA LEU A 116 7.69 -13.92 -1.61
C LEU A 116 6.91 -12.68 -1.16
N ASN A 117 6.84 -12.46 0.14
CA ASN A 117 6.21 -11.28 0.73
C ASN A 117 7.22 -10.60 1.67
N GLU A 118 7.61 -9.35 1.36
CA GLU A 118 8.45 -8.55 2.25
C GLU A 118 7.58 -7.98 3.38
N ILE A 119 7.96 -8.29 4.62
CA ILE A 119 7.23 -7.91 5.83
C ILE A 119 8.12 -7.06 6.72
N VAL A 120 7.55 -6.01 7.30
CA VAL A 120 8.20 -5.20 8.32
C VAL A 120 7.49 -5.37 9.66
N TRP A 121 8.26 -5.70 10.69
CA TRP A 121 7.81 -5.84 12.06
C TRP A 121 8.26 -4.67 12.90
N TRP A 122 7.35 -4.08 13.66
CA TRP A 122 7.68 -3.20 14.79
C TRP A 122 7.32 -3.91 16.08
N LEU A 123 8.31 -4.11 16.94
CA LEU A 123 8.18 -4.82 18.20
C LEU A 123 8.46 -3.88 19.38
N LYS A 124 7.74 -4.09 20.48
CA LYS A 124 8.13 -3.60 21.80
C LYS A 124 8.35 -4.77 22.74
N MET A 125 9.39 -4.67 23.55
CA MET A 125 9.74 -5.67 24.54
C MET A 125 9.43 -5.16 25.95
N ASP A 126 9.31 -6.10 26.89
CA ASP A 126 9.15 -5.79 28.30
C ASP A 126 10.39 -5.14 28.93
N GLY A 127 10.29 -4.78 30.21
CA GLY A 127 11.37 -4.09 30.92
C GLY A 127 12.69 -4.87 30.99
N SER A 128 12.64 -6.20 30.97
CA SER A 128 13.82 -7.07 30.98
C SER A 128 14.40 -7.31 29.57
N GLY A 129 13.60 -7.06 28.53
CA GLY A 129 13.95 -7.30 27.14
C GLY A 129 13.83 -8.77 26.73
N GLU A 130 13.11 -9.59 27.49
CA GLU A 130 13.03 -11.05 27.30
C GLU A 130 11.74 -11.50 26.62
N LYS A 131 10.71 -10.65 26.63
CA LYS A 131 9.42 -10.94 26.02
C LYS A 131 8.95 -9.79 25.15
N VAL A 132 8.29 -10.10 24.05
CA VAL A 132 7.58 -9.14 23.23
C VAL A 132 6.22 -8.83 23.89
N VAL A 133 5.93 -7.55 24.11
CA VAL A 133 4.66 -7.07 24.68
C VAL A 133 3.72 -6.50 23.63
N ASP A 134 4.24 -6.08 22.49
CA ASP A 134 3.45 -5.48 21.41
C ASP A 134 4.15 -5.76 20.08
N SER A 135 3.39 -6.16 19.07
CA SER A 135 3.89 -6.26 17.71
C SER A 135 2.95 -5.60 16.70
N CYS A 136 3.53 -5.01 15.68
CA CYS A 136 2.83 -4.41 14.56
C CYS A 136 3.45 -4.90 13.25
N GLU A 137 2.65 -5.53 12.40
CA GLU A 137 3.09 -6.11 11.14
C GLU A 137 2.62 -5.28 9.94
N TYR A 138 3.54 -4.99 9.03
CA TYR A 138 3.30 -4.34 7.74
C TYR A 138 3.63 -5.33 6.65
N ILE A 139 2.71 -5.54 5.72
CA ILE A 139 2.72 -6.68 4.79
C ILE A 139 2.63 -6.14 3.37
N ASP A 140 3.34 -6.69 2.39
CA ASP A 140 3.05 -6.36 1.00
C ASP A 140 1.62 -6.83 0.63
N PRO A 141 0.66 -5.91 0.40
CA PRO A 141 -0.71 -6.29 0.08
C PRO A 141 -0.83 -6.97 -1.28
N VAL A 142 0.17 -6.84 -2.16
CA VAL A 142 0.19 -7.44 -3.49
C VAL A 142 0.59 -8.90 -3.41
N ALA A 143 1.71 -9.19 -2.76
CA ALA A 143 2.12 -10.56 -2.49
C ALA A 143 1.02 -11.32 -1.73
N SER A 144 0.39 -10.67 -0.75
CA SER A 144 -0.76 -11.22 -0.02
C SER A 144 -1.96 -11.51 -0.92
N SER A 145 -2.28 -10.60 -1.85
CA SER A 145 -3.39 -10.78 -2.81
C SER A 145 -3.10 -11.93 -3.77
N HIS A 146 -1.87 -12.01 -4.29
CA HIS A 146 -1.45 -13.09 -5.17
C HIS A 146 -1.55 -14.46 -4.49
N MET A 147 -1.09 -14.57 -3.25
CA MET A 147 -1.25 -15.78 -2.44
C MET A 147 -2.73 -16.15 -2.26
N ILE A 148 -3.61 -15.18 -1.95
CA ILE A 148 -5.05 -15.42 -1.78
C ILE A 148 -5.70 -15.93 -3.08
N GLU A 149 -5.26 -15.43 -4.24
CA GLU A 149 -5.71 -15.90 -5.54
C GLU A 149 -5.30 -17.35 -5.82
N GLN A 150 -4.03 -17.69 -5.55
CA GLN A 150 -3.55 -19.07 -5.63
C GLN A 150 -4.38 -20.01 -4.74
N MET A 151 -4.66 -19.61 -3.49
CA MET A 151 -5.49 -20.39 -2.56
C MET A 151 -6.94 -20.60 -3.02
N LYS A 152 -7.47 -19.74 -3.90
CA LYS A 152 -8.84 -19.86 -4.46
C LYS A 152 -8.89 -20.75 -5.71
N GLY A 153 -7.76 -21.31 -6.16
CA GLY A 153 -7.69 -22.18 -7.34
C GLY A 153 -7.76 -21.43 -8.68
N GLY A 154 -7.39 -20.14 -8.70
CA GLY A 154 -7.27 -19.39 -9.95
C GLY A 154 -6.05 -19.87 -10.78
N ASN A 155 -6.23 -20.04 -12.09
CA ASN A 155 -5.09 -20.22 -13.01
C ASN A 155 -4.17 -19.01 -12.93
N GLN A 156 -2.85 -19.26 -12.97
CA GLN A 156 -1.80 -18.24 -13.06
C GLN A 156 -2.14 -17.20 -14.14
N GLN A 157 -2.51 -16.00 -13.73
CA GLN A 157 -2.16 -14.80 -14.46
C GLN A 157 -0.85 -14.32 -13.81
N GLU A 158 0.20 -14.13 -14.61
CA GLU A 158 1.46 -13.53 -14.18
C GLU A 158 1.19 -12.26 -13.36
N THR A 159 1.51 -12.27 -12.07
CA THR A 159 1.37 -11.08 -11.22
C THR A 159 2.72 -10.42 -11.01
N THR A 160 2.93 -9.32 -11.72
CA THR A 160 3.90 -8.25 -11.42
C THR A 160 3.21 -6.94 -11.75
N PRO A 161 3.44 -5.78 -11.08
CA PRO A 161 3.82 -5.43 -9.70
C PRO A 161 2.56 -4.91 -8.94
N VAL A 162 2.69 -4.09 -7.87
CA VAL A 162 1.56 -3.41 -7.18
C VAL A 162 0.62 -2.76 -8.18
N HIS A 163 -0.42 -3.52 -8.51
CA HIS A 163 -1.43 -3.28 -9.53
C HIS A 163 -0.94 -2.97 -10.96
N GLY A 164 0.04 -3.73 -11.44
CA GLY A 164 0.20 -4.02 -12.87
C GLY A 164 0.66 -2.89 -13.80
N LEU A 165 1.06 -1.71 -13.30
CA LEU A 165 1.54 -0.62 -14.15
C LEU A 165 2.80 0.03 -13.57
N SER A 166 3.91 -0.09 -14.29
CA SER A 166 5.10 0.72 -14.02
C SER A 166 4.87 2.18 -14.46
N ALA A 167 5.71 3.10 -13.97
CA ALA A 167 5.76 4.47 -14.52
C ALA A 167 5.93 4.46 -16.05
N THR A 168 6.69 3.49 -16.57
CA THR A 168 6.87 3.26 -18.00
C THR A 168 5.58 2.81 -18.69
N ASP A 169 4.74 1.99 -18.06
CA ASP A 169 3.46 1.54 -18.64
C ASP A 169 2.42 2.67 -18.66
N VAL A 170 2.41 3.50 -17.62
CA VAL A 170 1.61 4.73 -17.60
C VAL A 170 2.07 5.69 -18.68
N GLN A 171 3.38 5.85 -18.88
CA GLN A 171 3.97 6.69 -19.92
C GLN A 171 3.68 6.18 -21.35
N LYS A 172 3.72 4.87 -21.58
CA LYS A 172 3.41 4.24 -22.88
C LYS A 172 2.00 4.51 -23.38
N LEU A 173 1.04 4.85 -22.49
CA LEU A 173 -0.33 5.19 -22.91
C LEU A 173 -0.40 6.38 -23.88
N SER A 174 0.64 7.21 -23.91
CA SER A 174 0.67 8.48 -24.65
C SER A 174 1.48 8.43 -25.96
N GLU A 175 1.52 7.29 -26.65
CA GLU A 175 2.17 7.14 -27.97
C GLU A 175 1.78 8.24 -28.98
N THR A 176 0.61 8.87 -28.81
CA THR A 176 0.08 9.93 -29.66
C THR A 176 0.24 11.34 -29.05
N CYS A 177 1.46 11.88 -28.98
CA CYS A 177 1.74 13.29 -28.67
C CYS A 177 2.41 14.01 -29.87
N PRO A 178 1.67 14.23 -30.98
CA PRO A 178 2.27 14.66 -32.24
C PRO A 178 2.70 16.13 -32.27
N TYR A 179 2.23 16.98 -31.35
CA TYR A 179 2.53 18.41 -31.36
C TYR A 179 3.56 18.79 -30.30
N SER A 180 3.35 18.42 -29.04
CA SER A 180 4.30 18.81 -27.97
C SER A 180 5.48 17.84 -27.83
N HIS A 181 5.30 16.59 -28.26
CA HIS A 181 6.20 15.48 -27.95
C HIS A 181 6.43 15.28 -26.44
N PHE A 182 5.54 15.82 -25.60
CA PHE A 182 5.56 15.68 -24.16
C PHE A 182 4.46 14.73 -23.73
N ARG A 183 4.89 13.55 -23.31
CA ARG A 183 4.03 12.43 -22.95
C ARG A 183 3.68 12.48 -21.47
N VAL A 184 2.40 12.27 -21.19
CA VAL A 184 1.86 12.23 -19.84
C VAL A 184 0.87 11.07 -19.75
N GLY A 185 1.03 10.24 -18.73
CA GLY A 185 0.06 9.22 -18.38
C GLY A 185 -0.49 9.43 -16.98
N CYS A 186 -1.70 8.94 -16.75
CA CYS A 186 -2.35 8.96 -15.45
C CYS A 186 -3.05 7.63 -15.18
N SER A 187 -2.97 7.16 -13.93
CA SER A 187 -3.73 6.02 -13.41
C SER A 187 -4.47 6.42 -12.14
N ILE A 188 -5.73 6.01 -12.04
CA ILE A 188 -6.58 6.27 -10.89
C ILE A 188 -6.98 4.92 -10.29
N LEU A 189 -6.67 4.73 -9.01
CA LEU A 189 -7.11 3.57 -8.24
C LEU A 189 -8.46 3.86 -7.59
N LEU A 190 -9.46 3.04 -7.90
CA LEU A 190 -10.77 3.08 -7.30
C LEU A 190 -10.84 2.19 -6.04
N ALA A 191 -11.81 2.46 -5.17
CA ALA A 191 -12.00 1.79 -3.89
C ALA A 191 -12.34 0.29 -4.01
N ASN A 192 -12.81 -0.13 -5.18
CA ASN A 192 -13.07 -1.53 -5.52
C ASN A 192 -11.84 -2.24 -6.15
N GLY A 193 -10.69 -1.56 -6.21
CA GLY A 193 -9.45 -2.08 -6.81
C GLY A 193 -9.35 -1.89 -8.33
N THR A 194 -10.39 -1.35 -9.00
CA THR A 194 -10.32 -1.04 -10.43
C THR A 194 -9.32 0.08 -10.70
N ILE A 195 -8.50 -0.08 -11.74
CA ILE A 195 -7.63 0.99 -12.25
C ILE A 195 -8.24 1.58 -13.51
N VAL A 196 -8.33 2.90 -13.54
CA VAL A 196 -8.72 3.65 -14.73
C VAL A 196 -7.52 4.45 -15.21
N GLN A 197 -7.20 4.28 -16.49
CA GLN A 197 -6.03 4.87 -17.11
C GLN A 197 -6.40 6.00 -18.08
N GLY A 198 -5.47 6.91 -18.29
CA GLY A 198 -5.59 7.98 -19.27
C GLY A 198 -4.23 8.46 -19.75
N ALA A 199 -4.23 9.07 -20.93
CA ALA A 199 -3.07 9.73 -21.52
C ALA A 199 -3.47 11.13 -22.00
N ASN A 200 -2.50 12.02 -22.18
CA ASN A 200 -2.79 13.28 -22.85
C ASN A 200 -3.17 13.05 -24.31
N VAL A 201 -4.25 13.72 -24.74
CA VAL A 201 -4.77 13.65 -26.12
C VAL A 201 -4.66 15.05 -26.72
N GLU A 202 -3.78 15.19 -27.69
CA GLU A 202 -3.48 16.48 -28.30
C GLU A 202 -4.31 16.77 -29.55
N ASN A 203 -4.39 18.04 -29.90
CA ASN A 203 -5.07 18.52 -31.09
C ASN A 203 -4.35 19.75 -31.66
N ALA A 204 -4.40 19.94 -32.99
CA ALA A 204 -3.84 21.12 -33.65
C ALA A 204 -4.39 22.44 -33.09
N ALA A 205 -5.67 22.45 -32.67
CA ALA A 205 -6.24 23.55 -31.92
C ALA A 205 -5.90 23.40 -30.42
N TYR A 206 -4.72 23.84 -30.01
CA TYR A 206 -4.13 23.56 -28.69
C TYR A 206 -5.07 23.69 -27.47
N PRO A 207 -6.01 24.66 -27.39
CA PRO A 207 -6.93 24.75 -26.26
C PRO A 207 -7.85 23.53 -26.06
N VAL A 208 -8.06 22.69 -27.07
CA VAL A 208 -8.90 21.48 -26.95
C VAL A 208 -8.13 20.25 -26.47
N THR A 209 -6.80 20.36 -26.29
CA THR A 209 -5.97 19.30 -25.74
C THR A 209 -6.43 18.92 -24.33
N THR A 210 -6.58 17.61 -24.10
CA THR A 210 -7.01 17.07 -22.81
C THR A 210 -5.86 16.35 -22.14
N CYS A 211 -5.61 16.68 -20.87
CA CYS A 211 -4.51 16.10 -20.10
C CYS A 211 -4.86 14.69 -19.60
N ALA A 212 -3.85 13.88 -19.31
CA ALA A 212 -4.00 12.49 -18.89
C ALA A 212 -4.89 12.32 -17.65
N GLU A 213 -4.74 13.19 -16.66
CA GLU A 213 -5.50 13.17 -15.41
C GLU A 213 -6.99 13.42 -15.66
N ARG A 214 -7.31 14.34 -16.57
CA ARG A 214 -8.70 14.61 -16.97
C ARG A 214 -9.29 13.46 -17.78
N VAL A 215 -8.51 12.84 -18.66
CA VAL A 215 -8.96 11.64 -19.40
C VAL A 215 -9.26 10.49 -18.44
N ALA A 216 -8.33 10.17 -17.52
CA ALA A 216 -8.51 9.10 -16.56
C ALA A 216 -9.70 9.36 -15.62
N MET A 217 -9.80 10.57 -15.06
CA MET A 217 -10.86 10.91 -14.11
C MET A 217 -12.23 10.96 -14.80
N ALA A 218 -12.34 11.58 -15.97
CA ALA A 218 -13.59 11.59 -16.72
C ALA A 218 -14.05 10.17 -17.07
N THR A 219 -13.11 9.29 -17.47
CA THR A 219 -13.41 7.88 -17.73
C THR A 219 -13.92 7.18 -16.47
N ALA A 220 -13.28 7.41 -15.32
CA ALA A 220 -13.70 6.84 -14.04
C ALA A 220 -15.11 7.30 -13.67
N VAL A 221 -15.42 8.59 -13.85
CA VAL A 221 -16.74 9.17 -13.58
C VAL A 221 -17.81 8.57 -14.50
N VAL A 222 -17.52 8.40 -15.80
CA VAL A 222 -18.42 7.71 -16.74
C VAL A 222 -18.67 6.26 -16.34
N GLN A 223 -17.68 5.60 -15.74
CA GLN A 223 -17.81 4.26 -15.16
C GLN A 223 -18.53 4.24 -13.79
N GLY A 224 -18.99 5.38 -13.29
CA GLY A 224 -19.76 5.50 -12.06
C GLY A 224 -18.93 5.84 -10.81
N ALA A 225 -17.64 6.16 -10.95
CA ALA A 225 -16.86 6.68 -9.85
C ALA A 225 -17.38 8.05 -9.39
N LYS A 226 -17.36 8.28 -8.08
CA LYS A 226 -17.78 9.52 -7.44
C LYS A 226 -16.76 9.88 -6.37
N LYS A 227 -16.89 11.10 -5.82
CA LYS A 227 -16.13 11.49 -4.64
C LYS A 227 -16.29 10.46 -3.51
N GLY A 228 -15.17 10.08 -2.89
CA GLY A 228 -15.09 8.97 -1.92
C GLY A 228 -14.79 7.59 -2.52
N HIS A 229 -14.92 7.40 -3.85
CA HIS A 229 -14.53 6.15 -4.52
C HIS A 229 -13.07 6.15 -4.97
N ILE A 230 -12.40 7.30 -5.02
CA ILE A 230 -11.01 7.41 -5.45
C ILE A 230 -10.08 7.11 -4.27
N ARG A 231 -9.00 6.37 -4.50
CA ARG A 231 -8.01 5.98 -3.45
C ARG A 231 -6.63 6.53 -3.69
N ALA A 232 -6.21 6.62 -4.95
CA ALA A 232 -4.93 7.18 -5.33
C ALA A 232 -4.97 7.68 -6.77
N VAL A 233 -4.15 8.69 -7.06
CA VAL A 233 -3.90 9.19 -8.42
C VAL A 233 -2.39 9.16 -8.65
N ALA A 234 -1.97 8.52 -9.73
CA ALA A 234 -0.58 8.47 -10.16
C ALA A 234 -0.45 9.13 -11.53
N VAL A 235 0.51 10.03 -11.68
CA VAL A 235 0.82 10.74 -12.92
C VAL A 235 2.28 10.48 -13.27
N ALA A 236 2.58 10.11 -14.51
CA ALA A 236 3.93 9.87 -14.99
C ALA A 236 4.26 10.79 -16.17
N THR A 237 5.50 11.29 -16.21
CA THR A 237 5.97 12.24 -17.24
C THR A 237 7.38 11.93 -17.72
N ASP A 238 7.72 12.47 -18.89
CA ASP A 238 8.98 12.21 -19.59
C ASP A 238 10.19 13.03 -19.12
N ILE A 239 10.02 13.81 -18.07
CA ILE A 239 11.02 14.74 -17.58
C ILE A 239 11.35 14.42 -16.13
N SER A 240 12.57 14.78 -15.72
CA SER A 240 13.01 14.77 -14.32
C SER A 240 13.46 16.19 -13.94
N PRO A 241 13.00 16.77 -12.81
CA PRO A 241 12.03 16.21 -11.86
C PRO A 241 10.64 16.01 -12.48
N PRO A 242 9.74 15.22 -11.86
CA PRO A 242 8.43 14.94 -12.43
C PRO A 242 7.63 16.23 -12.63
N ALA A 243 6.88 16.32 -13.73
CA ALA A 243 6.00 17.47 -13.93
C ALA A 243 4.81 17.40 -12.97
N SER A 244 4.46 18.55 -12.40
CA SER A 244 3.26 18.68 -11.57
C SER A 244 2.00 18.80 -12.44
N PRO A 245 0.86 18.20 -12.04
CA PRO A 245 -0.43 18.38 -12.72
C PRO A 245 -0.72 19.86 -13.00
N CYS A 246 -1.25 20.16 -14.19
CA CYS A 246 -1.56 21.55 -14.54
C CYS A 246 -2.74 22.08 -13.71
N GLY A 247 -2.91 23.41 -13.63
CA GLY A 247 -3.96 24.03 -12.81
C GLY A 247 -5.38 23.51 -13.12
N MET A 248 -5.70 23.26 -14.39
CA MET A 248 -6.99 22.68 -14.78
C MET A 248 -7.16 21.25 -14.27
N CYS A 249 -6.10 20.43 -14.29
CA CYS A 249 -6.16 19.07 -13.76
C CYS A 249 -6.33 19.09 -12.25
N ARG A 250 -5.59 19.95 -11.53
CA ARG A 250 -5.74 20.10 -10.08
C ARG A 250 -7.18 20.47 -9.72
N GLN A 251 -7.75 21.44 -10.43
CA GLN A 251 -9.14 21.87 -10.22
C GLN A 251 -10.15 20.78 -10.60
N PHE A 252 -9.89 20.00 -11.66
CA PHE A 252 -10.77 18.91 -12.07
C PHE A 252 -10.74 17.76 -11.06
N LEU A 253 -9.56 17.38 -10.57
CA LEU A 253 -9.39 16.38 -9.52
C LEU A 253 -10.07 16.83 -8.23
N ARG A 254 -10.02 18.12 -7.88
CA ARG A 254 -10.66 18.69 -6.67
C ARG A 254 -12.16 18.39 -6.56
N GLU A 255 -12.86 18.29 -7.68
CA GLU A 255 -14.29 17.95 -7.70
C GLU A 255 -14.54 16.52 -7.20
N PHE A 256 -13.64 15.58 -7.51
CA PHE A 256 -13.84 14.15 -7.28
C PHE A 256 -12.95 13.56 -6.18
N CYS A 257 -11.94 14.29 -5.73
CA CYS A 257 -10.99 13.86 -4.71
C CYS A 257 -11.12 14.70 -3.43
N GLU A 258 -10.79 14.09 -2.30
CA GLU A 258 -10.59 14.84 -1.06
C GLU A 258 -9.30 15.67 -1.10
N LEU A 259 -9.22 16.70 -0.25
CA LEU A 259 -8.04 17.57 -0.16
C LEU A 259 -6.77 16.80 0.22
N ASP A 260 -6.92 15.80 1.08
CA ASP A 260 -5.85 14.92 1.54
C ASP A 260 -5.51 13.79 0.55
N MET A 261 -6.14 13.75 -0.64
CA MET A 261 -5.87 12.74 -1.66
C MET A 261 -4.39 12.77 -2.07
N PRO A 262 -3.63 11.67 -1.91
CA PRO A 262 -2.26 11.62 -2.36
C PRO A 262 -2.18 11.55 -3.89
N ILE A 263 -1.39 12.45 -4.46
CA ILE A 263 -1.06 12.51 -5.88
C ILE A 263 0.41 12.12 -6.05
N PHE A 264 0.64 10.95 -6.64
CA PHE A 264 1.97 10.44 -6.93
C PHE A 264 2.41 10.96 -8.30
N MET A 265 3.55 11.65 -8.36
CA MET A 265 4.12 12.19 -9.59
C MET A 265 5.45 11.51 -9.86
N PHE A 266 5.53 10.75 -10.96
CA PHE A 266 6.70 9.98 -11.36
C PHE A 266 7.42 10.65 -12.53
N ASP A 267 8.76 10.69 -12.46
CA ASP A 267 9.60 11.12 -13.57
C ASP A 267 9.94 9.96 -14.51
N LYS A 268 10.68 10.29 -15.58
CA LYS A 268 11.15 9.33 -16.57
C LYS A 268 12.04 8.22 -16.00
N ASP A 269 12.65 8.43 -14.83
CA ASP A 269 13.55 7.49 -14.17
C ASP A 269 12.81 6.69 -13.08
N GLY A 270 11.50 6.88 -12.95
CA GLY A 270 10.65 6.21 -11.97
C GLY A 270 10.72 6.81 -10.56
N LYS A 271 11.46 7.91 -10.36
CA LYS A 271 11.52 8.60 -9.07
C LYS A 271 10.21 9.35 -8.85
N SER A 272 9.67 9.23 -7.63
CA SER A 272 8.40 9.86 -7.27
C SER A 272 8.56 11.09 -6.39
N THR A 273 7.63 12.03 -6.57
CA THR A 273 7.28 13.06 -5.60
C THR A 273 5.81 12.88 -5.26
N VAL A 274 5.48 12.86 -3.97
CA VAL A 274 4.10 12.71 -3.49
C VAL A 274 3.69 13.99 -2.83
N MET A 275 2.53 14.52 -3.22
CA MET A 275 1.90 15.69 -2.60
C MET A 275 0.41 15.42 -2.47
N THR A 276 -0.22 16.02 -1.47
CA THR A 276 -1.68 16.05 -1.35
C THR A 276 -2.28 17.01 -2.38
N LEU A 277 -3.56 16.84 -2.67
CA LEU A 277 -4.27 17.75 -3.56
C LEU A 277 -4.36 19.18 -2.99
N GLU A 278 -4.46 19.32 -1.66
CA GLU A 278 -4.42 20.62 -0.97
C GLU A 278 -3.09 21.35 -1.15
N GLU A 279 -1.97 20.64 -1.04
CA GLU A 279 -0.65 21.24 -1.27
C GLU A 279 -0.47 21.67 -2.73
N LEU A 280 -1.07 20.92 -3.67
CA LEU A 280 -1.04 21.26 -5.09
C LEU A 280 -2.01 22.42 -5.44
N LEU A 281 -3.13 22.55 -4.73
CA LEU A 281 -4.14 23.57 -5.00
C LEU A 281 -4.67 24.19 -3.69
N PRO A 282 -3.83 24.99 -3.01
CA PRO A 282 -4.21 25.58 -1.73
C PRO A 282 -5.36 26.57 -1.91
N MET A 283 -6.27 26.60 -0.94
CA MET A 283 -7.47 27.46 -0.95
C MET A 283 -8.33 27.29 -2.22
N SER A 284 -8.40 26.06 -2.75
CA SER A 284 -9.12 25.76 -3.97
C SER A 284 -10.60 26.13 -3.90
N PHE A 285 -11.16 26.58 -5.02
CA PHE A 285 -12.61 26.67 -5.20
C PHE A 285 -13.21 25.26 -5.30
N GLY A 286 -14.37 25.03 -4.67
CA GLY A 286 -15.03 23.72 -4.65
C GLY A 286 -16.55 23.83 -4.47
N PRO A 287 -17.27 22.69 -4.44
CA PRO A 287 -18.72 22.66 -4.25
C PRO A 287 -19.18 23.45 -3.02
N GLU A 288 -18.37 23.48 -1.96
CA GLU A 288 -18.61 24.26 -0.73
C GLU A 288 -18.61 25.79 -0.92
N SER A 289 -18.06 26.27 -2.04
CA SER A 289 -18.04 27.70 -2.41
C SER A 289 -19.26 28.11 -3.24
N LEU A 290 -20.08 27.15 -3.69
CA LEU A 290 -21.30 27.38 -4.45
C LEU A 290 -22.50 27.43 -3.52
N LEU A 291 -23.53 28.20 -3.90
CA LEU A 291 -24.82 28.16 -3.19
C LEU A 291 -25.43 26.76 -3.32
N SER A 292 -26.05 26.28 -2.24
CA SER A 292 -26.82 25.05 -2.32
C SER A 292 -28.08 25.26 -3.17
N THR A 293 -28.66 24.17 -3.67
CA THR A 293 -29.94 24.25 -4.40
C THR A 293 -31.05 24.85 -3.51
N GLU A 294 -31.01 24.61 -2.21
CA GLU A 294 -31.94 25.21 -1.25
C GLU A 294 -31.73 26.72 -1.13
N ASP A 295 -30.48 27.19 -1.07
CA ASP A 295 -30.18 28.63 -0.98
C ASP A 295 -30.73 29.37 -2.21
N VAL A 296 -30.52 28.82 -3.41
CA VAL A 296 -31.02 29.40 -4.65
C VAL A 296 -32.55 29.40 -4.68
N GLN A 297 -33.20 28.33 -4.20
CA GLN A 297 -34.66 28.25 -4.12
C GLN A 297 -35.28 29.25 -3.12
N HIS A 298 -34.55 29.60 -2.07
CA HIS A 298 -34.95 30.62 -1.09
C HIS A 298 -34.56 32.05 -1.51
N GLY A 299 -34.10 32.24 -2.75
CA GLY A 299 -33.81 33.56 -3.32
C GLY A 299 -32.49 34.17 -2.86
N LEU A 300 -31.57 33.38 -2.30
CA LEU A 300 -30.21 33.83 -2.09
C LEU A 300 -29.47 33.90 -3.43
N HIS A 301 -28.78 35.00 -3.66
CA HIS A 301 -27.90 35.23 -4.81
C HIS A 301 -26.49 35.53 -4.30
N GLN A 302 -25.47 35.00 -4.99
CA GLN A 302 -24.06 35.30 -4.69
C GLN A 302 -23.71 36.75 -5.04
#